data_AF-A0A3B1A4E8-F1
#
_entry.id   AF-A0A3B1A4E8-F1
#
_cell.length_a   1.000
_cell.length_b   1.000
_cell.length_c   1.000
_cell.angle_alpha   90.00
_cell.angle_beta   90.00
_cell.angle_gamma   90.00
#
_symmetry.space_group_name_H-M   'P 1'
#
loop_
_entity.id
_entity.type
_entity.pdbx_description
1 polymer ?
#
loop_
_entity_poly.entity_id
_entity_poly.type
_entity_poly.pdbx_seq_one_letter_code
_entity_poly.pdbx_strand_id
1 'polypeptide(L)'
;MPLVNMNDMLKHAYDNHYAIGAFDLVSLDFLQGIMQAAEELQAPVILSLAESHFEYFDFELLMPAVEVAAKRASIPVAIHFDHGHGFASAVKSINLGCNSIMIDSSNVALDKNIELTKDVVTMAHSCGVPVEGELGYVPGVEGEDAEHHPGEIRYTTVEEAEIYVKKTNIDYLAVSIGTVHGRMQGTPDLNFERLQQINEKLEIPLVIHGGTGLDDKQFKELIKNGVAKINYYTALSDAASKTIKGNTEGSSYTDHVRGIDKSIAKEVRRCIKLWGSDGRADEILACCEPWQSVEHLIIYNVQGLDRKSTKEMIAEGHKILSSIPGVRKIFVGEAVKKDDAYQYTWLVHFCHSAVIDSYRNHPDHVAFANNLFRPVAGNRVSIDYLEL
;
A
#
# COMPACT_ATOMS: atom_id res chain seq x y z
N MET A 1 11.12 4.60 -12.47
CA MET A 1 11.39 4.74 -11.02
C MET A 1 11.08 6.18 -10.62
N PRO A 2 10.37 6.46 -9.51
CA PRO A 2 10.83 6.16 -8.15
C PRO A 2 9.69 5.65 -7.23
N LEU A 3 9.34 4.38 -7.40
CA LEU A 3 8.68 3.61 -6.35
C LEU A 3 9.80 3.02 -5.46
N VAL A 4 9.70 3.15 -4.14
CA VAL A 4 10.74 2.71 -3.17
C VAL A 4 10.18 1.79 -2.10
N ASN A 5 11.05 1.03 -1.43
CA ASN A 5 10.66 0.25 -0.26
C ASN A 5 10.14 1.18 0.86
N MET A 6 8.89 0.98 1.27
CA MET A 6 8.23 1.85 2.26
C MET A 6 8.84 1.70 3.65
N ASN A 7 9.36 0.53 4.01
CA ASN A 7 10.01 0.32 5.31
C ASN A 7 11.28 1.17 5.43
N ASP A 8 12.14 1.16 4.41
CA ASP A 8 13.35 2.01 4.39
C ASP A 8 12.97 3.50 4.45
N MET A 9 11.94 3.88 3.70
CA MET A 9 11.44 5.25 3.65
C MET A 9 10.92 5.74 5.01
N LEU A 10 10.15 4.92 5.73
CA LEU A 10 9.65 5.25 7.07
C LEU A 10 10.75 5.16 8.14
N LYS A 11 11.69 4.23 8.01
CA LYS A 11 12.86 4.15 8.90
C LYS A 11 13.70 5.42 8.80
N HIS A 12 13.95 5.90 7.58
CA HIS A 12 14.65 7.17 7.37
C HIS A 12 13.91 8.35 8.04
N ALA A 13 12.57 8.40 7.92
CA ALA A 13 11.76 9.42 8.58
C ALA A 13 11.84 9.37 10.11
N TYR A 14 11.73 8.16 10.66
CA TYR A 14 11.86 7.89 12.08
C TYR A 14 13.22 8.32 12.63
N ASP A 15 14.31 7.88 12.00
CA ASP A 15 15.69 8.16 12.42
C ASP A 15 16.06 9.65 12.30
N ASN A 16 15.36 10.41 11.45
CA ASN A 16 15.59 11.83 11.21
C ASN A 16 14.48 12.76 11.78
N HIS A 17 13.60 12.22 12.63
CA HIS A 17 12.58 12.95 13.37
C HIS A 17 11.65 13.81 12.51
N TYR A 18 11.13 13.24 11.42
CA TYR A 18 10.06 13.84 10.61
C TYR A 18 9.00 12.79 10.28
N ALA A 19 7.85 13.21 9.73
CA ALA A 19 6.82 12.29 9.26
C ALA A 19 6.52 12.44 7.77
N ILE A 20 6.17 11.32 7.16
CA ILE A 20 5.74 11.20 5.77
C ILE A 20 4.22 11.12 5.75
N GLY A 21 3.61 11.92 4.88
CA GLY A 21 2.17 11.91 4.69
C GLY A 21 1.71 10.70 3.90
N ALA A 22 0.76 9.95 4.48
CA ALA A 22 -0.07 8.98 3.78
C ALA A 22 -1.41 9.63 3.45
N PHE A 23 -1.54 10.06 2.20
CA PHE A 23 -2.71 10.78 1.74
C PHE A 23 -3.62 9.82 1.00
N ASP A 24 -4.83 9.60 1.51
CA ASP A 24 -5.79 8.78 0.78
C ASP A 24 -6.28 9.51 -0.47
N LEU A 25 -6.43 8.74 -1.54
CA LEU A 25 -6.95 9.21 -2.80
C LEU A 25 -8.15 8.39 -3.24
N VAL A 26 -9.15 9.09 -3.80
CA VAL A 26 -10.40 8.50 -4.29
C VAL A 26 -10.68 8.84 -5.76
N SER A 27 -9.79 9.62 -6.40
CA SER A 27 -9.91 10.03 -7.80
C SER A 27 -8.57 10.45 -8.41
N LEU A 28 -8.55 10.69 -9.72
CA LEU A 28 -7.38 11.24 -10.41
C LEU A 28 -7.06 12.68 -10.00
N ASP A 29 -8.05 13.48 -9.58
CA ASP A 29 -7.80 14.84 -9.09
C ASP A 29 -7.03 14.83 -7.76
N PHE A 30 -7.34 13.87 -6.88
CA PHE A 30 -6.57 13.66 -5.64
C PHE A 30 -5.15 13.23 -5.96
N LEU A 31 -4.99 12.21 -6.81
CA LEU A 31 -3.68 11.73 -7.24
C LEU A 31 -2.83 12.86 -7.82
N GLN A 32 -3.38 13.68 -8.73
CA GLN A 32 -2.68 14.82 -9.31
C GLN A 32 -2.28 15.85 -8.26
N GLY A 33 -3.20 16.24 -7.37
CA GLY A 33 -2.92 17.22 -6.34
C GLY A 33 -1.85 16.78 -5.34
N ILE A 34 -1.90 15.51 -4.91
CA ILE A 34 -0.91 14.92 -4.00
C ILE A 34 0.47 14.89 -4.67
N MET A 35 0.55 14.33 -5.87
CA MET A 35 1.81 14.20 -6.61
C MET A 35 2.42 15.57 -6.92
N GLN A 36 1.63 16.53 -7.41
CA GLN A 36 2.11 17.87 -7.71
C GLN A 36 2.73 18.53 -6.46
N ALA A 37 2.05 18.47 -5.32
CA ALA A 37 2.53 19.09 -4.09
C ALA A 37 3.83 18.44 -3.58
N ALA A 38 3.91 17.12 -3.63
CA ALA A 38 5.08 16.38 -3.17
C ALA A 38 6.30 16.62 -4.10
N GLU A 39 6.10 16.64 -5.42
CA GLU A 39 7.16 16.95 -6.38
C GLU A 39 7.65 18.39 -6.27
N GLU A 40 6.75 19.37 -6.13
CA GLU A 40 7.10 20.78 -5.93
C GLU A 40 7.97 21.00 -4.69
N LEU A 41 7.75 20.19 -3.65
CA LEU A 41 8.48 20.27 -2.38
C LEU A 41 9.66 19.30 -2.27
N GLN A 42 9.92 18.49 -3.30
CA GLN A 42 10.95 17.44 -3.27
C GLN A 42 10.83 16.59 -2.00
N ALA A 43 9.61 16.14 -1.70
CA ALA A 43 9.26 15.40 -0.50
C ALA A 43 8.87 13.96 -0.82
N PRO A 44 9.20 12.96 0.02
CA PRO A 44 8.60 11.64 -0.09
C PRO A 44 7.09 11.68 0.15
N VAL A 45 6.36 10.76 -0.46
CA VAL A 45 4.90 10.66 -0.28
C VAL A 45 4.42 9.22 -0.31
N ILE A 46 3.38 8.94 0.48
CA ILE A 46 2.66 7.67 0.43
C ILE A 46 1.30 7.92 -0.22
N LEU A 47 1.06 7.26 -1.34
CA LEU A 47 -0.24 7.20 -2.01
C LEU A 47 -1.06 6.11 -1.34
N SER A 48 -2.04 6.50 -0.53
CA SER A 48 -2.82 5.59 0.29
C SER A 48 -4.17 5.30 -0.35
N LEU A 49 -4.64 4.05 -0.27
CA LEU A 49 -5.96 3.63 -0.76
C LEU A 49 -6.65 2.80 0.31
N ALA A 50 -7.68 3.36 0.94
CA ALA A 50 -8.46 2.69 1.97
C ALA A 50 -9.54 1.78 1.37
N GLU A 51 -9.66 0.54 1.88
CA GLU A 51 -10.67 -0.42 1.42
C GLU A 51 -12.10 0.11 1.63
N SER A 52 -12.32 0.90 2.68
CA SER A 52 -13.61 1.56 2.97
C SER A 52 -14.06 2.52 1.87
N HIS A 53 -13.15 3.05 1.05
CA HIS A 53 -13.48 3.98 -0.03
C HIS A 53 -13.78 3.29 -1.38
N PHE A 54 -13.69 1.96 -1.45
CA PHE A 54 -13.89 1.22 -2.71
C PHE A 54 -15.35 1.24 -3.22
N GLU A 55 -16.29 1.77 -2.44
CA GLU A 55 -17.64 2.09 -2.94
C GLU A 55 -17.66 3.35 -3.83
N TYR A 56 -16.66 4.24 -3.71
CA TYR A 56 -16.58 5.50 -4.45
C TYR A 56 -15.80 5.39 -5.75
N PHE A 57 -14.86 4.45 -5.84
CA PHE A 57 -14.05 4.22 -7.03
C PHE A 57 -13.75 2.74 -7.24
N ASP A 58 -13.52 2.36 -8.49
CA ASP A 58 -13.04 1.03 -8.82
C ASP A 58 -11.52 0.96 -8.57
N PHE A 59 -11.14 0.22 -7.51
CA PHE A 59 -9.75 0.03 -7.12
C PHE A 59 -8.89 -0.56 -8.24
N GLU A 60 -9.41 -1.52 -9.01
CA GLU A 60 -8.67 -2.18 -10.09
C GLU A 60 -8.45 -1.22 -11.28
N LEU A 61 -9.39 -0.32 -11.53
CA LEU A 61 -9.24 0.71 -12.57
C LEU A 61 -8.35 1.87 -12.15
N LEU A 62 -8.32 2.23 -10.87
CA LEU A 62 -7.52 3.36 -10.37
C LEU A 62 -6.04 2.99 -10.20
N MET A 63 -5.76 1.77 -9.73
CA MET A 63 -4.39 1.31 -9.42
C MET A 63 -3.38 1.48 -10.56
N PRO A 64 -3.69 1.18 -11.83
CA PRO A 64 -2.76 1.44 -12.93
C PRO A 64 -2.34 2.92 -13.04
N ALA A 65 -3.24 3.87 -12.76
CA ALA A 65 -2.90 5.29 -12.78
C ALA A 65 -1.99 5.68 -11.62
N VAL A 66 -2.28 5.15 -10.42
CA VAL A 66 -1.46 5.35 -9.20
C VAL A 66 -0.05 4.82 -9.41
N GLU A 67 0.08 3.59 -9.92
CA GLU A 67 1.39 2.98 -10.17
C GLU A 67 2.18 3.74 -11.24
N VAL A 68 1.53 4.15 -12.33
CA VAL A 68 2.19 4.96 -13.36
C VAL A 68 2.65 6.30 -12.80
N ALA A 69 1.86 6.96 -11.97
CA ALA A 69 2.25 8.21 -11.32
C ALA A 69 3.47 7.99 -10.39
N ALA A 70 3.42 6.97 -9.53
CA ALA A 70 4.52 6.62 -8.64
C ALA A 70 5.80 6.29 -9.41
N LYS A 71 5.73 5.46 -10.47
CA LYS A 71 6.91 5.07 -11.27
C LYS A 71 7.53 6.22 -12.08
N ARG A 72 6.78 7.29 -12.36
CA ARG A 72 7.22 8.44 -13.18
C ARG A 72 7.64 9.66 -12.36
N ALA A 73 7.43 9.62 -11.05
CA ALA A 73 7.73 10.74 -10.17
C ALA A 73 9.23 11.13 -10.21
N SER A 74 9.54 12.29 -9.64
CA SER A 74 10.91 12.72 -9.36
C SER A 74 11.33 12.52 -7.89
N ILE A 75 10.41 12.03 -7.07
CA ILE A 75 10.53 11.89 -5.62
C ILE A 75 10.29 10.44 -5.17
N PRO A 76 10.73 10.01 -3.98
CA PRO A 76 10.36 8.71 -3.44
C PRO A 76 8.85 8.60 -3.22
N VAL A 77 8.24 7.55 -3.80
CA VAL A 77 6.83 7.23 -3.63
C VAL A 77 6.68 5.81 -3.10
N ALA A 78 5.70 5.59 -2.23
CA ALA A 78 5.15 4.27 -1.92
C ALA A 78 3.64 4.24 -2.16
N ILE A 79 3.09 3.05 -2.39
CA ILE A 79 1.67 2.79 -2.57
C ILE A 79 1.21 1.87 -1.44
N HIS A 80 0.34 2.40 -0.58
CA HIS A 80 -0.11 1.75 0.63
C HIS A 80 -1.58 1.36 0.53
N PHE A 81 -1.89 0.10 0.89
CA PHE A 81 -3.25 -0.36 1.07
C PHE A 81 -3.68 -0.15 2.52
N ASP A 82 -4.68 0.67 2.77
CA ASP A 82 -5.07 1.13 4.11
C ASP A 82 -6.33 0.39 4.60
N HIS A 83 -6.37 0.09 5.90
CA HIS A 83 -7.46 -0.63 6.58
C HIS A 83 -7.96 -1.91 5.87
N GLY A 84 -7.03 -2.78 5.46
CA GLY A 84 -7.40 -4.05 4.85
C GLY A 84 -8.23 -4.93 5.79
N HIS A 85 -9.36 -5.47 5.31
CA HIS A 85 -10.28 -6.29 6.11
C HIS A 85 -9.83 -7.74 6.31
N GLY A 86 -8.81 -8.19 5.58
CA GLY A 86 -8.35 -9.58 5.69
C GLY A 86 -7.33 -10.01 4.65
N PHE A 87 -6.97 -11.29 4.74
CA PHE A 87 -5.94 -11.92 3.91
C PHE A 87 -6.23 -11.80 2.40
N ALA A 88 -7.48 -12.00 1.98
CA ALA A 88 -7.86 -11.91 0.56
C ALA A 88 -7.67 -10.49 0.00
N SER A 89 -8.08 -9.46 0.76
CA SER A 89 -7.89 -8.06 0.38
C SER A 89 -6.40 -7.70 0.32
N ALA A 90 -5.59 -8.20 1.26
CA ALA A 90 -4.14 -8.04 1.26
C ALA A 90 -3.47 -8.67 0.02
N VAL A 91 -3.84 -9.90 -0.35
CA VAL A 91 -3.31 -10.54 -1.58
C VAL A 91 -3.73 -9.74 -2.81
N LYS A 92 -4.99 -9.32 -2.88
CA LYS A 92 -5.51 -8.54 -4.01
C LYS A 92 -4.75 -7.22 -4.17
N SER A 93 -4.52 -6.46 -3.10
CA SER A 93 -3.84 -5.17 -3.16
C SER A 93 -2.37 -5.30 -3.56
N ILE A 94 -1.65 -6.30 -3.05
CA ILE A 94 -0.28 -6.62 -3.48
C ILE A 94 -0.23 -6.94 -4.98
N ASN A 95 -1.12 -7.81 -5.45
CA ASN A 95 -1.15 -8.19 -6.86
C ASN A 95 -1.48 -7.00 -7.78
N LEU A 96 -2.31 -6.07 -7.31
CA LEU A 96 -2.64 -4.84 -8.04
C LEU A 96 -1.53 -3.80 -8.03
N GLY A 97 -0.58 -3.86 -7.10
CA GLY A 97 0.63 -3.03 -7.12
C GLY A 97 0.91 -2.22 -5.86
N CYS A 98 0.15 -2.43 -4.78
CA CYS A 98 0.55 -1.89 -3.48
C CYS A 98 1.87 -2.53 -3.06
N ASN A 99 2.85 -1.71 -2.69
CA ASN A 99 4.14 -2.16 -2.17
C ASN A 99 4.27 -1.92 -0.66
N SER A 100 3.12 -1.71 -0.01
CA SER A 100 2.91 -1.70 1.42
C SER A 100 1.45 -1.98 1.70
N ILE A 101 1.15 -2.65 2.82
CA ILE A 101 -0.23 -2.92 3.24
C ILE A 101 -0.42 -2.66 4.73
N MET A 102 -1.66 -2.40 5.11
CA MET A 102 -2.15 -2.43 6.48
C MET A 102 -3.20 -3.52 6.60
N ILE A 103 -3.16 -4.24 7.72
CA ILE A 103 -4.27 -5.09 8.14
C ILE A 103 -4.89 -4.51 9.41
N ASP A 104 -6.17 -4.20 9.34
CA ASP A 104 -6.91 -3.71 10.50
C ASP A 104 -7.76 -4.84 11.08
N SER A 105 -7.21 -5.46 12.12
CA SER A 105 -7.92 -6.41 12.98
C SER A 105 -8.04 -5.87 14.40
N SER A 106 -8.06 -4.54 14.53
CA SER A 106 -8.09 -3.85 15.82
C SER A 106 -9.40 -4.10 16.58
N ASN A 107 -10.50 -4.35 15.88
CA ASN A 107 -11.81 -4.63 16.46
C ASN A 107 -11.94 -5.99 17.17
N VAL A 108 -10.99 -6.92 17.00
CA VAL A 108 -11.00 -8.22 17.71
C VAL A 108 -10.11 -8.23 18.96
N ALA A 109 -10.20 -9.31 19.74
CA ALA A 109 -9.32 -9.52 20.89
C ALA A 109 -7.85 -9.64 20.46
N LEU A 110 -6.92 -9.18 21.31
CA LEU A 110 -5.49 -9.11 21.01
C LEU A 110 -4.92 -10.41 20.44
N ASP A 111 -5.19 -11.56 21.07
CA ASP A 111 -4.67 -12.85 20.59
C ASP A 111 -5.13 -13.18 19.18
N LYS A 112 -6.38 -12.81 18.82
CA LYS A 112 -6.91 -13.02 17.47
C LYS A 112 -6.34 -12.01 16.48
N ASN A 113 -6.17 -10.75 16.89
CA ASN A 113 -5.49 -9.74 16.06
C ASN A 113 -4.06 -10.19 15.71
N ILE A 114 -3.32 -10.72 16.70
CA ILE A 114 -1.97 -11.25 16.51
C ILE A 114 -1.96 -12.43 15.53
N GLU A 115 -2.88 -13.38 15.67
CA GLU A 115 -3.01 -14.53 14.77
C GLU A 115 -3.24 -14.08 13.32
N LEU A 116 -4.27 -13.25 13.09
CA LEU A 116 -4.64 -12.76 11.77
C LEU A 116 -3.52 -11.93 11.12
N THR A 117 -2.93 -11.02 11.90
CA THR A 117 -1.84 -10.17 11.42
C THR A 117 -0.61 -10.98 11.06
N LYS A 118 -0.24 -11.98 11.87
CA LYS A 118 0.92 -12.83 11.60
C LYS A 118 0.81 -13.60 10.29
N ASP A 119 -0.37 -14.10 9.96
CA ASP A 119 -0.61 -14.79 8.69
C ASP A 119 -0.42 -13.85 7.50
N VAL A 120 -0.93 -12.61 7.61
CA VAL A 120 -0.75 -11.57 6.59
C VAL A 120 0.72 -11.15 6.48
N VAL A 121 1.41 -10.90 7.60
CA VAL A 121 2.84 -10.56 7.63
C VAL A 121 3.67 -11.63 6.94
N THR A 122 3.44 -12.91 7.26
CA THR A 122 4.18 -14.03 6.66
C THR A 122 4.02 -14.03 5.13
N MET A 123 2.79 -13.81 4.65
CA MET A 123 2.51 -13.74 3.21
C MET A 123 3.13 -12.49 2.56
N ALA A 124 2.94 -11.32 3.14
CA ALA A 124 3.40 -10.05 2.59
C ALA A 124 4.93 -9.95 2.55
N HIS A 125 5.61 -10.38 3.62
CA HIS A 125 7.07 -10.47 3.67
C HIS A 125 7.62 -11.44 2.62
N SER A 126 6.90 -12.53 2.30
CA SER A 126 7.25 -13.43 1.20
C SER A 126 7.11 -12.79 -0.20
N CYS A 127 6.46 -11.62 -0.27
CA CYS A 127 6.37 -10.76 -1.44
C CYS A 127 7.28 -9.52 -1.33
N GLY A 128 8.09 -9.39 -0.28
CA GLY A 128 8.92 -8.20 0.00
C GLY A 128 8.11 -6.98 0.47
N VAL A 129 6.82 -7.14 0.77
CA VAL A 129 5.90 -6.06 1.11
C VAL A 129 5.87 -5.87 2.64
N PRO A 130 6.22 -4.68 3.17
CA PRO A 130 6.09 -4.38 4.59
C PRO A 130 4.63 -4.21 5.00
N VAL A 131 4.38 -4.49 6.28
CA VAL A 131 3.04 -4.52 6.88
C VAL A 131 2.95 -3.55 8.05
N GLU A 132 1.94 -2.70 7.97
CA GLU A 132 1.40 -1.96 9.11
C GLU A 132 0.43 -2.84 9.89
N GLY A 133 0.61 -2.93 11.21
CA GLY A 133 -0.41 -3.44 12.10
C GLY A 133 -1.08 -2.32 12.88
N GLU A 134 -2.30 -2.56 13.35
CA GLU A 134 -3.02 -1.65 14.23
C GLU A 134 -3.30 -2.29 15.58
N LEU A 135 -3.02 -1.52 16.64
CA LEU A 135 -3.35 -1.89 18.00
C LEU A 135 -4.04 -0.74 18.72
N GLY A 136 -5.10 -1.06 19.47
CA GLY A 136 -6.02 -0.07 20.01
C GLY A 136 -7.32 -0.08 19.21
N TYR A 137 -8.07 1.02 19.23
CA TYR A 137 -9.19 1.25 18.32
C TYR A 137 -9.33 2.76 18.13
N VAL A 138 -9.35 3.18 16.86
CA VAL A 138 -9.60 4.56 16.44
C VAL A 138 -11.04 4.63 15.92
N PRO A 139 -11.98 5.30 16.60
CA PRO A 139 -13.37 5.34 16.16
C PRO A 139 -13.57 6.23 14.94
N GLY A 140 -14.64 5.98 14.18
CA GLY A 140 -15.02 6.74 12.98
C GLY A 140 -14.55 6.13 11.65
N VAL A 141 -14.94 6.78 10.54
CA VAL A 141 -14.52 6.43 9.17
C VAL A 141 -13.96 7.67 8.48
N GLU A 142 -12.87 7.49 7.73
CA GLU A 142 -12.21 8.56 6.99
C GLU A 142 -13.17 9.26 6.00
N GLY A 143 -13.28 10.59 6.12
CA GLY A 143 -14.12 11.46 5.29
C GLY A 143 -15.61 11.52 5.66
N GLU A 144 -16.03 10.68 6.58
CA GLU A 144 -17.35 10.73 7.20
C GLU A 144 -17.27 11.37 8.60
N ASP A 145 -18.43 11.62 9.22
CA ASP A 145 -18.44 12.06 10.61
C ASP A 145 -18.28 10.84 11.53
N ALA A 146 -17.44 10.93 12.57
CA ALA A 146 -17.12 9.84 13.50
C ALA A 146 -18.35 9.17 14.15
N GLU A 147 -19.49 9.85 14.14
CA GLU A 147 -20.80 9.39 14.63
C GLU A 147 -21.37 8.19 13.85
N HIS A 148 -20.94 7.96 12.60
CA HIS A 148 -21.46 6.88 11.74
C HIS A 148 -20.83 5.50 12.06
N HIS A 149 -19.67 5.47 12.71
CA HIS A 149 -19.04 4.26 13.25
C HIS A 149 -18.69 4.44 14.74
N PRO A 150 -19.71 4.48 15.61
CA PRO A 150 -19.52 4.71 17.04
C PRO A 150 -18.80 3.52 17.69
N GLY A 151 -17.78 3.81 18.48
CA GLY A 151 -17.12 2.84 19.35
C GLY A 151 -16.31 3.55 20.43
N GLU A 152 -16.07 2.87 21.55
CA GLU A 152 -15.23 3.43 22.61
C GLU A 152 -13.77 3.38 22.18
N ILE A 153 -13.08 4.52 22.31
CA ILE A 153 -11.62 4.60 22.08
C ILE A 153 -10.95 3.56 22.97
N ARG A 154 -10.19 2.66 22.35
CA ARG A 154 -9.32 1.71 23.06
C ARG A 154 -7.88 2.14 22.88
N TYR A 155 -7.31 2.73 23.91
CA TYR A 155 -5.91 3.16 23.86
C TYR A 155 -4.96 1.97 23.80
N THR A 156 -3.91 2.10 22.99
CA THR A 156 -2.80 1.14 22.91
C THR A 156 -2.01 1.13 24.21
N THR A 157 -1.85 0.00 24.88
CA THR A 157 -0.94 -0.10 26.05
C THR A 157 0.47 -0.48 25.62
N VAL A 158 1.48 -0.13 26.43
CA VAL A 158 2.89 -0.42 26.13
C VAL A 158 3.15 -1.93 26.10
N GLU A 159 2.55 -2.66 27.04
CA GLU A 159 2.69 -4.10 27.18
C GLU A 159 2.06 -4.84 26.00
N GLU A 160 0.85 -4.44 25.58
CA GLU A 160 0.20 -5.04 24.42
C GLU A 160 0.98 -4.77 23.13
N ALA A 161 1.52 -3.55 22.98
CA ALA A 161 2.30 -3.16 21.81
C ALA A 161 3.59 -4.00 21.70
N GLU A 162 4.32 -4.19 22.80
CA GLU A 162 5.51 -5.05 22.83
C GLU A 162 5.17 -6.49 22.43
N ILE A 163 4.12 -7.06 23.02
CA ILE A 163 3.69 -8.43 22.73
C ILE A 163 3.25 -8.56 21.27
N TYR A 164 2.51 -7.57 20.77
CA TYR A 164 1.97 -7.53 19.42
C TYR A 164 3.11 -7.54 18.39
N VAL A 165 3.98 -6.52 18.41
CA VAL A 165 5.12 -6.40 17.47
C VAL A 165 5.99 -7.65 17.50
N LYS A 166 6.32 -8.16 18.70
CA LYS A 166 7.16 -9.35 18.86
C LYS A 166 6.54 -10.61 18.24
N LYS A 167 5.21 -10.76 18.33
CA LYS A 167 4.52 -11.98 17.84
C LYS A 167 4.13 -11.89 16.37
N THR A 168 3.85 -10.70 15.86
CA THR A 168 3.40 -10.49 14.47
C THR A 168 4.56 -10.21 13.52
N ASN A 169 5.64 -9.59 13.99
CA ASN A 169 6.76 -9.12 13.17
C ASN A 169 6.35 -8.08 12.11
N ILE A 170 5.40 -7.20 12.45
CA ILE A 170 5.06 -6.01 11.64
C ILE A 170 6.24 -5.03 11.55
N ASP A 171 6.21 -4.19 10.52
CA ASP A 171 7.29 -3.25 10.22
C ASP A 171 7.10 -1.88 10.89
N TYR A 172 5.84 -1.47 11.06
CA TYR A 172 5.43 -0.24 11.76
C TYR A 172 4.04 -0.39 12.36
N LEU A 173 3.76 0.40 13.41
CA LEU A 173 2.59 0.22 14.26
C LEU A 173 1.72 1.47 14.29
N ALA A 174 0.46 1.32 13.87
CA ALA A 174 -0.60 2.27 14.16
C ALA A 174 -1.05 2.16 15.62
N VAL A 175 -1.06 3.30 16.31
CA VAL A 175 -1.39 3.39 17.74
C VAL A 175 -2.59 4.31 17.98
N SER A 176 -3.49 3.87 18.86
CA SER A 176 -4.58 4.69 19.38
C SER A 176 -4.15 5.40 20.66
N ILE A 177 -3.96 6.72 20.55
CA ILE A 177 -3.58 7.61 21.66
C ILE A 177 -4.61 8.71 21.92
N GLY A 178 -5.82 8.58 21.37
CA GLY A 178 -6.90 9.56 21.51
C GLY A 178 -7.29 10.29 20.22
N THR A 179 -6.73 9.89 19.07
CA THR A 179 -7.23 10.33 17.76
C THR A 179 -8.51 9.59 17.37
N VAL A 180 -9.28 10.16 16.43
CA VAL A 180 -10.45 9.52 15.81
C VAL A 180 -10.45 9.86 14.31
N HIS A 181 -11.10 9.04 13.49
CA HIS A 181 -11.31 9.34 12.08
C HIS A 181 -12.42 10.36 11.86
N GLY A 182 -12.32 11.14 10.78
CA GLY A 182 -13.38 12.05 10.37
C GLY A 182 -13.35 13.41 11.05
N ARG A 183 -14.48 14.13 10.99
CA ARG A 183 -14.60 15.47 11.57
C ARG A 183 -14.82 15.37 13.08
N MET A 184 -13.89 15.92 13.87
CA MET A 184 -14.00 16.01 15.33
C MET A 184 -14.63 17.33 15.79
N GLN A 185 -15.44 17.27 16.85
CA GLN A 185 -15.79 18.46 17.65
C GLN A 185 -14.82 18.62 18.83
N GLY A 186 -14.15 19.77 18.91
CA GLY A 186 -13.20 20.09 19.98
C GLY A 186 -11.74 19.72 19.66
N THR A 187 -10.84 20.00 20.59
CA THR A 187 -9.41 19.64 20.49
C THR A 187 -9.19 18.28 21.12
N PRO A 188 -8.62 17.29 20.39
CA PRO A 188 -8.36 15.95 20.94
C PRO A 188 -7.35 16.01 22.08
N ASP A 189 -7.63 15.33 23.18
CA ASP A 189 -6.68 15.16 24.29
C ASP A 189 -5.82 13.92 24.03
N LEU A 190 -4.64 14.14 23.43
CA LEU A 190 -3.74 13.08 23.02
C LEU A 190 -2.81 12.67 24.18
N ASN A 191 -2.70 11.36 24.40
CA ASN A 191 -1.83 10.80 25.42
C ASN A 191 -0.38 10.70 24.93
N PHE A 192 0.35 11.82 24.95
CA PHE A 192 1.74 11.88 24.50
C PHE A 192 2.71 11.11 25.41
N GLU A 193 2.45 11.01 26.71
CA GLU A 193 3.27 10.23 27.64
C GLU A 193 3.26 8.74 27.25
N ARG A 194 2.07 8.21 26.95
CA ARG A 194 1.91 6.85 26.44
C ARG A 194 2.60 6.65 25.09
N LEU A 195 2.46 7.61 24.16
CA LEU A 195 3.14 7.55 22.87
C LEU A 195 4.66 7.47 23.05
N GLN A 196 5.22 8.31 23.93
CA GLN A 196 6.64 8.29 24.27
C GLN A 196 7.06 6.93 24.82
N GLN A 197 6.31 6.38 25.78
CA GLN A 197 6.61 5.07 26.38
C GLN A 197 6.56 3.93 25.35
N ILE A 198 5.59 3.97 24.43
CA ILE A 198 5.51 2.99 23.32
C ILE A 198 6.74 3.12 22.42
N ASN A 199 7.10 4.35 22.04
CA ASN A 199 8.25 4.60 21.18
C ASN A 199 9.56 4.11 21.80
N GLU A 200 9.83 4.47 23.05
CA GLU A 200 11.01 4.03 23.81
C GLU A 200 11.08 2.51 23.96
N LYS A 201 9.92 1.84 23.97
CA LYS A 201 9.84 0.40 24.16
C LYS A 201 10.03 -0.39 22.88
N LEU A 202 9.53 0.12 21.75
CA LEU A 202 9.49 -0.61 20.49
C LEU A 202 10.63 -0.25 19.54
N GLU A 203 11.05 1.02 19.51
CA GLU A 203 12.09 1.53 18.59
C GLU A 203 11.80 1.24 17.10
N ILE A 204 10.51 1.24 16.71
CA ILE A 204 10.05 1.13 15.31
C ILE A 204 9.23 2.37 14.93
N PRO A 205 9.08 2.67 13.62
CA PRO A 205 8.24 3.77 13.19
C PRO A 205 6.79 3.63 13.67
N LEU A 206 6.25 4.68 14.30
CA LEU A 206 4.86 4.73 14.72
C LEU A 206 3.99 5.46 13.70
N VAL A 207 2.73 5.06 13.61
CA VAL A 207 1.74 5.61 12.68
C VAL A 207 0.59 6.23 13.45
N ILE A 208 0.14 7.40 12.99
CA ILE A 208 -1.05 8.06 13.51
C ILE A 208 -2.13 8.14 12.44
N HIS A 209 -3.26 7.56 12.80
CA HIS A 209 -4.52 7.64 12.09
C HIS A 209 -5.38 8.79 12.61
N GLY A 210 -6.26 9.34 11.77
CA GLY A 210 -7.18 10.40 12.18
C GLY A 210 -6.47 11.73 12.51
N GLY A 211 -5.52 12.16 11.68
CA GLY A 211 -4.80 13.42 11.91
C GLY A 211 -5.63 14.69 11.70
N THR A 212 -6.83 14.59 11.12
CA THR A 212 -7.66 15.76 10.81
C THR A 212 -8.19 16.41 12.10
N GLY A 213 -7.98 17.72 12.25
CA GLY A 213 -8.40 18.49 13.44
C GLY A 213 -7.31 18.69 14.50
N LEU A 214 -6.16 18.03 14.36
CA LEU A 214 -4.99 18.29 15.20
C LEU A 214 -4.34 19.63 14.86
N ASP A 215 -3.83 20.30 15.89
CA ASP A 215 -3.08 21.54 15.72
C ASP A 215 -1.58 21.28 15.40
N ASP A 216 -0.90 22.32 14.91
CA ASP A 216 0.52 22.25 14.53
C ASP A 216 1.45 21.83 15.68
N LYS A 217 1.09 22.10 16.93
CA LYS A 217 1.90 21.69 18.09
C LYS A 217 1.71 20.21 18.38
N GLN A 218 0.48 19.71 18.27
CA GLN A 218 0.17 18.30 18.43
C GLN A 218 0.92 17.48 17.39
N PHE A 219 0.92 17.87 16.11
CA PHE A 219 1.71 17.19 15.09
C PHE A 219 3.21 17.14 15.39
N LYS A 220 3.78 18.25 15.87
CA LYS A 220 5.21 18.27 16.26
C LYS A 220 5.50 17.36 17.44
N GLU A 221 4.60 17.31 18.42
CA GLU A 221 4.76 16.42 19.57
C GLU A 221 4.58 14.95 19.17
N LEU A 222 3.69 14.61 18.24
CA LEU A 222 3.60 13.27 17.65
C LEU A 222 4.94 12.84 17.04
N ILE A 223 5.49 13.66 16.15
CA ILE A 223 6.74 13.36 15.42
C ILE A 223 7.92 13.21 16.39
N LYS A 224 8.02 14.11 17.38
CA LYS A 224 9.04 14.05 18.43
C LYS A 224 9.00 12.74 19.22
N ASN A 225 7.83 12.11 19.32
CA ASN A 225 7.62 10.85 20.04
C ASN A 225 7.53 9.64 19.09
N GLY A 226 8.22 9.68 17.94
CA GLY A 226 8.43 8.51 17.09
C GLY A 226 7.42 8.28 15.97
N VAL A 227 6.49 9.22 15.75
CA VAL A 227 5.54 9.13 14.63
C VAL A 227 6.24 9.50 13.33
N ALA A 228 6.26 8.55 12.40
CA ALA A 228 6.92 8.68 11.09
C ALA A 228 5.94 8.61 9.90
N LYS A 229 4.71 8.13 10.12
CA LYS A 229 3.61 8.14 9.13
C LYS A 229 2.38 8.80 9.74
N ILE A 230 1.74 9.68 8.97
CA ILE A 230 0.48 10.32 9.35
C ILE A 230 -0.53 10.10 8.24
N ASN A 231 -1.64 9.42 8.55
CA ASN A 231 -2.76 9.23 7.63
C ASN A 231 -3.62 10.50 7.55
N TYR A 232 -4.04 10.86 6.35
CA TYR A 232 -4.69 12.14 6.10
C TYR A 232 -5.63 12.12 4.89
N TYR A 233 -6.94 12.12 5.15
CA TYR A 233 -7.96 12.17 4.10
C TYR A 233 -9.05 13.21 4.34
N THR A 234 -9.67 13.21 5.51
CA THR A 234 -10.87 14.03 5.77
C THR A 234 -10.70 15.50 5.37
N ALA A 235 -9.57 16.14 5.70
CA ALA A 235 -9.31 17.54 5.31
C ALA A 235 -9.11 17.74 3.79
N LEU A 236 -8.58 16.74 3.08
CA LEU A 236 -8.49 16.73 1.62
C LEU A 236 -9.88 16.66 0.98
N SER A 237 -10.73 15.77 1.48
CA SER A 237 -12.13 15.66 1.08
C SER A 237 -12.90 16.96 1.32
N ASP A 238 -12.69 17.61 2.47
CA ASP A 238 -13.29 18.92 2.78
C ASP A 238 -12.82 20.02 1.81
N ALA A 239 -11.53 20.05 1.47
CA ALA A 239 -10.98 21.01 0.50
C ALA A 239 -11.57 20.81 -0.90
N ALA A 240 -11.70 19.56 -1.35
CA ALA A 240 -12.38 19.21 -2.60
C ALA A 240 -13.86 19.63 -2.58
N SER A 241 -14.58 19.27 -1.52
CA SER A 241 -16.00 19.61 -1.33
C SER A 241 -16.24 21.12 -1.35
N LYS A 242 -15.39 21.90 -0.68
CA LYS A 242 -15.45 23.35 -0.68
C LYS A 242 -15.20 23.94 -2.08
N THR A 243 -14.29 23.34 -2.83
CA THR A 243 -13.99 23.76 -4.21
C THR A 243 -15.20 23.53 -5.12
N ILE A 244 -15.82 22.35 -5.05
CA ILE A 244 -17.03 22.02 -5.82
C ILE A 244 -18.17 23.00 -5.46
N LYS A 245 -18.40 23.24 -4.17
CA LYS A 245 -19.43 24.20 -3.70
C LYS A 245 -19.14 25.64 -4.13
N GLY A 246 -17.88 25.99 -4.38
CA GLY A 246 -17.49 27.31 -4.90
C GLY A 246 -17.71 27.47 -6.41
N ASN A 247 -17.78 26.36 -7.16
CA ASN A 247 -17.94 26.35 -8.61
C ASN A 247 -19.43 26.39 -9.03
N THR A 248 -20.24 27.26 -8.40
CA THR A 248 -21.70 27.34 -8.58
C THR A 248 -22.16 27.86 -9.93
N GLU A 249 -21.32 28.67 -10.60
CA GLU A 249 -21.60 29.19 -11.96
C GLU A 249 -21.17 28.22 -13.06
N GLY A 250 -20.59 27.06 -12.70
CA GLY A 250 -20.22 26.02 -13.65
C GLY A 250 -21.45 25.49 -14.41
N SER A 251 -21.30 25.29 -15.71
CA SER A 251 -22.38 24.81 -16.59
C SER A 251 -22.20 23.35 -17.01
N SER A 252 -21.06 22.76 -16.65
CA SER A 252 -20.65 21.41 -17.04
C SER A 252 -19.95 20.71 -15.90
N TYR A 253 -19.85 19.37 -15.98
CA TYR A 253 -19.09 18.57 -15.01
C TYR A 253 -17.66 19.11 -14.83
N THR A 254 -16.97 19.42 -15.93
CA THR A 254 -15.57 19.90 -15.90
C THR A 254 -15.44 21.28 -15.29
N ASP A 255 -16.48 22.12 -15.32
CA ASP A 255 -16.49 23.38 -14.56
C ASP A 255 -16.61 23.13 -13.06
N HIS A 256 -17.45 22.17 -12.64
CA HIS A 256 -17.67 21.89 -11.23
C HIS A 256 -16.48 21.22 -10.54
N VAL A 257 -15.75 20.34 -11.23
CA VAL A 257 -14.55 19.69 -10.66
C VAL A 257 -13.26 20.48 -10.84
N ARG A 258 -13.31 21.62 -11.57
CA ARG A 258 -12.13 22.44 -11.84
C ARG A 258 -11.48 22.91 -10.54
N GLY A 259 -10.17 22.67 -10.41
CA GLY A 259 -9.36 23.17 -9.31
C GLY A 259 -9.38 22.32 -8.05
N ILE A 260 -10.01 21.14 -8.06
CA ILE A 260 -9.92 20.17 -6.96
C ILE A 260 -8.45 19.78 -6.74
N ASP A 261 -7.74 19.40 -7.79
CA ASP A 261 -6.29 19.16 -7.81
C ASP A 261 -5.50 20.24 -7.06
N LYS A 262 -5.79 21.52 -7.33
CA LYS A 262 -5.10 22.66 -6.71
C LYS A 262 -5.43 22.83 -5.23
N SER A 263 -6.67 22.55 -4.81
CA SER A 263 -7.05 22.65 -3.41
C SER A 263 -6.45 21.52 -2.57
N ILE A 264 -6.41 20.31 -3.14
CA ILE A 264 -5.69 19.16 -2.59
C ILE A 264 -4.20 19.48 -2.48
N ALA A 265 -3.56 19.92 -3.56
CA ALA A 265 -2.14 20.27 -3.56
C ALA A 265 -1.79 21.33 -2.51
N LYS A 266 -2.67 22.33 -2.33
CA LYS A 266 -2.49 23.35 -1.30
C LYS A 266 -2.43 22.76 0.10
N GLU A 267 -3.32 21.83 0.42
CA GLU A 267 -3.39 21.21 1.73
C GLU A 267 -2.23 20.23 1.94
N VAL A 268 -1.92 19.39 0.95
CA VAL A 268 -0.76 18.49 0.97
C VAL A 268 0.54 19.25 1.20
N ARG A 269 0.75 20.41 0.53
CA ARG A 269 1.92 21.28 0.78
C ARG A 269 1.98 21.80 2.21
N ARG A 270 0.84 22.09 2.84
CA ARG A 270 0.79 22.54 4.24
C ARG A 270 1.25 21.40 5.15
N CYS A 271 0.70 20.21 4.95
CA CYS A 271 1.04 19.03 5.72
C CYS A 271 2.52 18.64 5.60
N ILE A 272 3.05 18.53 4.38
CA ILE A 272 4.47 18.16 4.14
C ILE A 272 5.42 19.10 4.89
N LYS A 273 5.21 20.42 4.80
CA LYS A 273 6.03 21.40 5.52
C LYS A 273 5.90 21.33 7.03
N LEU A 274 4.68 21.08 7.52
CA LEU A 274 4.42 20.95 8.95
C LEU A 274 5.07 19.70 9.52
N TRP A 275 5.09 18.62 8.75
CA TRP A 275 5.63 17.31 9.14
C TRP A 275 7.13 17.14 8.84
N GLY A 276 7.76 18.13 8.20
CA GLY A 276 9.21 18.21 8.01
C GLY A 276 9.78 17.30 6.92
N SER A 277 8.93 16.84 6.00
CA SER A 277 9.35 15.98 4.88
C SER A 277 9.75 16.75 3.62
N ASP A 278 9.61 18.08 3.58
CA ASP A 278 10.06 18.89 2.44
C ASP A 278 11.58 18.83 2.25
N GLY A 279 12.02 18.71 0.99
CA GLY A 279 13.43 18.65 0.61
C GLY A 279 14.16 17.34 0.92
N ARG A 280 13.45 16.30 1.38
CA ARG A 280 14.03 15.00 1.79
C ARG A 280 14.15 13.97 0.68
N ALA A 281 13.68 14.26 -0.54
CA ALA A 281 13.63 13.28 -1.64
C ALA A 281 15.00 12.67 -1.96
N ASP A 282 16.03 13.49 -2.17
CA ASP A 282 17.36 13.02 -2.56
C ASP A 282 18.00 12.14 -1.48
N GLU A 283 17.80 12.47 -0.20
CA GLU A 283 18.32 11.69 0.94
C GLU A 283 17.74 10.27 0.93
N ILE A 284 16.42 10.16 0.71
CA ILE A 284 15.70 8.89 0.67
C ILE A 284 16.06 8.09 -0.58
N LEU A 285 16.13 8.72 -1.74
CA LEU A 285 16.52 8.04 -2.98
C LEU A 285 17.96 7.52 -2.93
N ALA A 286 18.83 8.13 -2.12
CA ALA A 286 20.20 7.69 -1.95
C ALA A 286 20.34 6.45 -1.03
N CYS A 287 19.39 6.23 -0.10
CA CYS A 287 19.50 5.16 0.90
C CYS A 287 18.43 4.07 0.80
N CYS A 288 17.27 4.33 0.19
CA CYS A 288 16.17 3.38 0.14
C CYS A 288 16.30 2.44 -1.05
N GLU A 289 15.92 1.18 -0.85
CA GLU A 289 15.90 0.22 -1.93
C GLU A 289 14.86 0.62 -3.00
N PRO A 290 15.26 0.63 -4.29
CA PRO A 290 14.32 0.80 -5.38
C PRO A 290 13.32 -0.36 -5.42
N TRP A 291 12.02 -0.07 -5.54
CA TRP A 291 11.03 -1.14 -5.72
C TRP A 291 11.07 -1.65 -7.17
N GLN A 292 11.55 -2.89 -7.35
CA GLN A 292 11.74 -3.50 -8.67
C GLN A 292 10.90 -4.76 -8.86
N SER A 293 10.09 -4.75 -9.91
CA SER A 293 9.36 -5.91 -10.41
C SER A 293 10.31 -6.91 -11.08
N VAL A 294 9.88 -8.18 -11.09
CA VAL A 294 10.59 -9.25 -11.79
C VAL A 294 9.71 -9.84 -12.89
N GLU A 295 10.31 -10.03 -14.06
CA GLU A 295 9.75 -10.75 -15.20
C GLU A 295 10.28 -12.19 -15.19
N HIS A 296 9.43 -13.16 -14.86
CA HIS A 296 9.72 -14.58 -14.94
C HIS A 296 9.29 -15.14 -16.29
N LEU A 297 10.25 -15.29 -17.20
CA LEU A 297 10.04 -15.80 -18.55
C LEU A 297 10.19 -17.32 -18.58
N ILE A 298 9.21 -18.01 -19.17
CA ILE A 298 9.29 -19.43 -19.52
C ILE A 298 8.93 -19.60 -20.99
N ILE A 299 9.90 -19.97 -21.82
CA ILE A 299 9.65 -20.39 -23.21
C ILE A 299 9.81 -21.91 -23.31
N TYR A 300 8.88 -22.59 -23.97
CA TYR A 300 8.79 -24.04 -23.92
C TYR A 300 8.08 -24.63 -25.15
N ASN A 301 8.23 -25.95 -25.34
CA ASN A 301 7.45 -26.73 -26.27
C ASN A 301 6.59 -27.75 -25.52
N VAL A 302 5.45 -28.15 -26.11
CA VAL A 302 4.56 -29.16 -25.53
C VAL A 302 4.70 -30.48 -26.26
N GLN A 303 4.84 -31.57 -25.52
CA GLN A 303 4.92 -32.94 -26.01
C GLN A 303 3.80 -33.78 -25.41
N GLY A 304 3.19 -34.64 -26.23
CA GLY A 304 2.17 -35.60 -25.76
C GLY A 304 0.77 -35.03 -25.53
N LEU A 305 0.53 -33.74 -25.82
CA LEU A 305 -0.80 -33.14 -25.83
C LEU A 305 -1.16 -32.61 -27.22
N ASP A 306 -2.44 -32.67 -27.56
CA ASP A 306 -2.97 -31.96 -28.71
C ASP A 306 -3.13 -30.45 -28.41
N ARG A 307 -3.47 -29.66 -29.44
CA ARG A 307 -3.61 -28.21 -29.30
C ARG A 307 -4.74 -27.81 -28.34
N LYS A 308 -5.81 -28.60 -28.25
CA LYS A 308 -6.95 -28.29 -27.38
C LYS A 308 -6.56 -28.52 -25.93
N SER A 309 -6.02 -29.68 -25.60
CA SER A 309 -5.55 -30.00 -24.24
C SER A 309 -4.41 -29.08 -23.80
N THR A 310 -3.56 -28.63 -24.72
CA THR A 310 -2.53 -27.61 -24.43
C THR A 310 -3.16 -26.29 -23.98
N LYS A 311 -4.19 -25.82 -24.68
CA LYS A 311 -4.90 -24.58 -24.31
C LYS A 311 -5.64 -24.71 -22.98
N GLU A 312 -6.24 -25.87 -22.71
CA GLU A 312 -6.90 -26.17 -21.43
C GLU A 312 -5.90 -26.14 -20.27
N MET A 313 -4.72 -26.78 -20.43
CA MET A 313 -3.64 -26.72 -19.44
C MET A 313 -3.17 -25.28 -19.20
N ILE A 314 -2.99 -24.48 -20.26
CA ILE A 314 -2.58 -23.07 -20.14
C ILE A 314 -3.66 -22.25 -19.41
N ALA A 315 -4.93 -22.43 -19.74
CA ALA A 315 -6.03 -21.72 -19.09
C ALA A 315 -6.13 -22.07 -17.59
N GLU A 316 -5.99 -23.34 -17.24
CA GLU A 316 -6.00 -23.80 -15.85
C GLU A 316 -4.80 -23.23 -15.08
N GLY A 317 -3.60 -23.29 -15.66
CA GLY A 317 -2.40 -22.70 -15.07
C GLY A 317 -2.53 -21.20 -14.89
N HIS A 318 -3.10 -20.48 -15.87
CA HIS A 318 -3.32 -19.04 -15.76
C HIS A 318 -4.21 -18.71 -14.57
N LYS A 319 -5.33 -19.43 -14.41
CA LYS A 319 -6.24 -19.26 -13.27
C LYS A 319 -5.56 -19.54 -11.93
N ILE A 320 -4.84 -20.66 -11.81
CA ILE A 320 -4.18 -21.08 -10.56
C ILE A 320 -3.05 -20.13 -10.19
N LEU A 321 -2.18 -19.80 -11.14
CA LEU A 321 -0.98 -19.04 -10.86
C LEU A 321 -1.27 -17.55 -10.63
N SER A 322 -2.34 -17.01 -11.21
CA SER A 322 -2.74 -15.61 -11.00
C SER A 322 -3.26 -15.32 -9.59
N SER A 323 -3.67 -16.34 -8.83
CA SER A 323 -4.10 -16.16 -7.43
C SER A 323 -2.96 -16.23 -6.42
N ILE A 324 -1.74 -16.54 -6.86
CA ILE A 324 -0.59 -16.63 -5.96
C ILE A 324 -0.18 -15.21 -5.53
N PRO A 325 0.06 -14.97 -4.23
CA PRO A 325 0.50 -13.67 -3.75
C PRO A 325 1.78 -13.18 -4.44
N GLY A 326 1.81 -11.91 -4.80
CA GLY A 326 2.92 -11.27 -5.51
C GLY A 326 2.91 -11.50 -7.02
N VAL A 327 2.01 -12.33 -7.57
CA VAL A 327 1.83 -12.49 -9.02
C VAL A 327 0.88 -11.40 -9.52
N ARG A 328 1.44 -10.42 -10.24
CA ARG A 328 0.70 -9.25 -10.72
C ARG A 328 0.01 -9.48 -12.04
N LYS A 329 0.71 -10.18 -12.95
CA LYS A 329 0.22 -10.42 -14.30
C LYS A 329 0.83 -11.68 -14.87
N ILE A 330 0.04 -12.41 -15.64
CA ILE A 330 0.52 -13.53 -16.44
C ILE A 330 0.14 -13.28 -17.90
N PHE A 331 1.15 -13.18 -18.75
CA PHE A 331 1.01 -13.25 -20.19
C PHE A 331 1.34 -14.67 -20.67
N VAL A 332 0.48 -15.20 -21.53
CA VAL A 332 0.69 -16.48 -22.21
C VAL A 332 0.62 -16.26 -23.70
N GLY A 333 1.50 -16.91 -24.46
CA GLY A 333 1.59 -16.74 -25.90
C GLY A 333 1.84 -18.04 -26.65
N GLU A 334 1.40 -18.05 -27.91
CA GLU A 334 1.69 -19.08 -28.91
C GLU A 334 2.53 -18.42 -30.01
N ALA A 335 3.59 -19.10 -30.47
CA ALA A 335 4.42 -18.60 -31.55
C ALA A 335 3.60 -18.47 -32.84
N VAL A 336 3.86 -17.40 -33.60
CA VAL A 336 3.17 -17.17 -34.88
C VAL A 336 3.70 -18.11 -35.96
N LYS A 337 5.00 -18.43 -35.93
CA LYS A 337 5.63 -19.36 -36.86
C LYS A 337 5.73 -20.75 -36.25
N LYS A 338 5.33 -21.76 -37.03
CA LYS A 338 5.27 -23.15 -36.58
C LYS A 338 6.64 -23.81 -36.39
N ASP A 339 7.69 -23.21 -36.96
CA ASP A 339 9.06 -23.71 -36.99
C ASP A 339 10.00 -22.95 -36.04
N ASP A 340 9.49 -21.97 -35.28
CA ASP A 340 10.27 -21.32 -34.22
C ASP A 340 10.66 -22.31 -33.12
N ALA A 341 11.85 -22.11 -32.54
CA ALA A 341 12.46 -23.04 -31.58
C ALA A 341 11.61 -23.31 -30.33
N TYR A 342 10.77 -22.35 -29.93
CA TYR A 342 9.82 -22.47 -28.83
C TYR A 342 8.44 -22.03 -29.32
N GLN A 343 7.44 -22.88 -29.10
CA GLN A 343 6.07 -22.64 -29.58
C GLN A 343 5.18 -21.94 -28.57
N TYR A 344 5.57 -21.91 -27.29
CA TYR A 344 4.76 -21.31 -26.22
C TYR A 344 5.61 -20.47 -25.25
N THR A 345 4.97 -19.48 -24.62
CA THR A 345 5.58 -18.65 -23.60
C THR A 345 4.64 -18.43 -22.40
N TRP A 346 5.22 -18.40 -21.21
CA TRP A 346 4.69 -17.74 -20.03
C TRP A 346 5.59 -16.55 -19.71
N LEU A 347 5.00 -15.41 -19.39
CA LEU A 347 5.67 -14.29 -18.79
C LEU A 347 4.88 -13.91 -17.54
N VAL A 348 5.46 -14.19 -16.38
CA VAL A 348 4.85 -13.95 -15.08
C VAL A 348 5.53 -12.73 -14.47
N HIS A 349 4.75 -11.70 -14.19
CA HIS A 349 5.23 -10.46 -13.59
C HIS A 349 5.04 -10.57 -12.08
N PHE A 350 6.14 -10.57 -11.34
CA PHE A 350 6.15 -10.52 -9.88
C PHE A 350 6.27 -9.09 -9.39
N CYS A 351 5.64 -8.78 -8.25
CA CYS A 351 5.73 -7.46 -7.64
C CYS A 351 7.14 -7.12 -7.14
N HIS A 352 7.91 -8.15 -6.73
CA HIS A 352 9.24 -8.00 -6.14
C HIS A 352 10.07 -9.28 -6.34
N SER A 353 11.39 -9.18 -6.20
CA SER A 353 12.31 -10.33 -6.30
C SER A 353 12.08 -11.40 -5.21
N ALA A 354 11.64 -10.98 -4.03
CA ALA A 354 11.28 -11.87 -2.92
C ALA A 354 10.21 -12.91 -3.30
N VAL A 355 9.35 -12.60 -4.26
CA VAL A 355 8.28 -13.49 -4.73
C VAL A 355 8.82 -14.74 -5.42
N ILE A 356 10.03 -14.71 -5.99
CA ILE A 356 10.57 -15.83 -6.78
C ILE A 356 10.54 -17.14 -5.99
N ASP A 357 11.01 -17.11 -4.74
CA ASP A 357 11.11 -18.30 -3.91
C ASP A 357 9.75 -18.72 -3.34
N SER A 358 8.93 -17.76 -2.90
CA SER A 358 7.59 -18.04 -2.37
C SER A 358 6.68 -18.61 -3.46
N TYR A 359 6.73 -18.06 -4.67
CA TYR A 359 6.03 -18.57 -5.84
C TYR A 359 6.46 -20.00 -6.19
N ARG A 360 7.77 -20.26 -6.27
CA ARG A 360 8.30 -21.59 -6.63
C ARG A 360 7.86 -22.67 -5.65
N ASN A 361 7.77 -22.32 -4.37
CA ASN A 361 7.40 -23.24 -3.28
C ASN A 361 5.90 -23.25 -2.97
N HIS A 362 5.12 -22.35 -3.57
CA HIS A 362 3.68 -22.26 -3.31
C HIS A 362 2.98 -23.59 -3.68
N PRO A 363 2.13 -24.16 -2.82
CA PRO A 363 1.50 -25.46 -3.07
C PRO A 363 0.78 -25.54 -4.42
N ASP A 364 0.08 -24.48 -4.80
CA ASP A 364 -0.65 -24.41 -6.07
C ASP A 364 0.28 -24.39 -7.28
N HIS A 365 1.38 -23.62 -7.21
CA HIS A 365 2.40 -23.65 -8.26
C HIS A 365 3.04 -25.03 -8.35
N VAL A 366 3.41 -25.64 -7.22
CA VAL A 366 4.02 -26.98 -7.18
C VAL A 366 3.07 -28.02 -7.78
N ALA A 367 1.79 -27.98 -7.42
CA ALA A 367 0.77 -28.89 -7.92
C ALA A 367 0.57 -28.73 -9.44
N PHE A 368 0.40 -27.50 -9.93
CA PHE A 368 0.28 -27.22 -11.37
C PHE A 368 1.55 -27.64 -12.12
N ALA A 369 2.71 -27.20 -11.63
CA ALA A 369 4.00 -27.43 -12.27
C ALA A 369 4.31 -28.92 -12.38
N ASN A 370 4.11 -29.70 -11.31
CA ASN A 370 4.49 -31.11 -11.30
C ASN A 370 3.48 -32.02 -12.00
N ASN A 371 2.18 -31.73 -11.89
CA ASN A 371 1.15 -32.64 -12.38
C ASN A 371 0.68 -32.31 -13.80
N LEU A 372 0.71 -31.03 -14.20
CA LEU A 372 0.13 -30.58 -15.46
C LEU A 372 1.19 -30.06 -16.44
N PHE A 373 2.14 -29.24 -15.96
CA PHE A 373 3.06 -28.52 -16.85
C PHE A 373 4.36 -29.28 -17.18
N ARG A 374 5.20 -29.57 -16.18
CA ARG A 374 6.53 -30.19 -16.36
C ARG A 374 6.51 -31.55 -17.09
N PRO A 375 5.50 -32.42 -16.92
CA PRO A 375 5.44 -33.70 -17.66
C PRO A 375 5.34 -33.54 -19.18
N VAL A 376 4.78 -32.41 -19.66
CA VAL A 376 4.52 -32.18 -21.08
C VAL A 376 5.37 -31.03 -21.66
N ALA A 377 5.90 -30.14 -20.81
CA ALA A 377 6.75 -29.02 -21.20
C ALA A 377 8.21 -29.46 -21.42
N GLY A 378 8.46 -30.12 -22.56
CA GLY A 378 9.80 -30.49 -23.04
C GLY A 378 10.55 -29.30 -23.63
N ASN A 379 11.90 -29.34 -23.60
CA ASN A 379 12.78 -28.25 -24.07
C ASN A 379 12.31 -26.87 -23.61
N ARG A 380 12.66 -26.48 -22.38
CA ARG A 380 12.26 -25.20 -21.79
C ARG A 380 13.45 -24.36 -21.36
N VAL A 381 13.28 -23.04 -21.40
CA VAL A 381 14.15 -22.06 -20.77
C VAL A 381 13.31 -21.30 -19.76
N SER A 382 13.86 -21.08 -18.56
CA SER A 382 13.23 -20.34 -17.47
C SER A 382 14.24 -19.38 -16.88
N ILE A 383 13.94 -18.08 -16.92
CA ILE A 383 14.87 -17.00 -16.55
C ILE A 383 14.08 -15.88 -15.86
N ASP A 384 14.66 -15.31 -14.81
CA ASP A 384 14.15 -14.14 -14.10
C ASP A 384 14.90 -12.88 -14.58
N TYR A 385 14.17 -11.80 -14.90
CA TYR A 385 14.74 -10.51 -15.29
C TYR A 385 14.20 -9.41 -14.38
N LEU A 386 15.06 -8.45 -13.99
CA LEU A 386 14.60 -7.21 -13.37
C LEU A 386 14.05 -6.27 -14.45
N GLU A 387 12.95 -5.58 -14.14
CA GLU A 387 12.46 -4.46 -14.94
C GLU A 387 13.44 -3.28 -14.80
N LEU A 388 13.95 -2.76 -15.93
CA LEU A 388 14.95 -1.67 -15.98
C LEU A 388 14.29 -0.29 -16.07
#